data_AF-A0A7W1B429-F1
#
_entry.id   AF-A0A7W1B429-F1
#
_cell.length_a   1.000
_cell.length_b   1.000
_cell.length_c   1.000
_cell.angle_alpha   90.00
_cell.angle_beta   90.00
_cell.angle_gamma   90.00
#
_symmetry.space_group_name_H-M   'P 1'
#
loop_
_entity.id
_entity.type
_entity.pdbx_description
1 polymer ?
#
loop_
_entity_poly.entity_id
_entity_poly.type
_entity_poly.pdbx_seq_one_letter_code
_entity_poly.pdbx_strand_id
1 'polypeptide(L)'
;MSENEHADPRIEIEVFGPGPETIDEVSQAVLDHPLVREQLGEARHRLLSVRLLEPTVGGKHEELTPPDRYRATIYDYTNNRVVLATGGLDDIRGSMEVSEAGHQPLPNREEFDEAVEVLLEDGDLGPAIRGRRLAPYRPMPPLVETELPDGRAERTLAVGLLPRERGARHEIVGANMVHRTVSRFREGAPEGALAAAATCGLPNANQAATPRGVAGQFQVTIPGADGSPLWSFLVIRPSASSGTNASGVEFQNVRYRGKLVLFQAHAPILNVQYDGNACGPFRDWLFEESWLQADGTDVAPGIRRSQTPAQTILASGTDSGNFRGVAIYRQRQETVVVSELQAGWYRYVSQWRFHDNGTIRPRFGFSAVQNACVCNVHHHHVYWRFDFDIGTAENNVVREFNSPPIFPPDNWHTHNFEATRRRRPDLSRRWQVRNSQTGDAYNLIPGPEDGVADDFGRADVWILRFNEGEVDDGISAAPSQTEPSQPNAPADIGRFNNGEAIRNQDVVVWYAAHFTHDVHEEEVGHIVGPVLRPAQW
;
A
#
# COMPACT_ATOMS: atom_id res chain seq x y z
N MET A 1 5.03 -5.80 -50.74
CA MET A 1 5.30 -6.75 -49.64
C MET A 1 4.66 -6.12 -48.41
N SER A 2 3.63 -6.76 -47.88
CA SER A 2 2.71 -6.20 -46.90
C SER A 2 3.39 -5.99 -45.55
N GLU A 3 3.34 -4.76 -45.05
CA GLU A 3 3.45 -4.41 -43.65
C GLU A 3 2.29 -5.09 -42.91
N ASN A 4 2.56 -6.19 -42.22
CA ASN A 4 1.71 -6.59 -41.09
C ASN A 4 2.09 -5.66 -39.94
N GLU A 5 1.44 -4.50 -39.85
CA GLU A 5 1.23 -3.85 -38.55
C GLU A 5 0.51 -4.86 -37.67
N HIS A 6 1.26 -5.55 -36.80
CA HIS A 6 0.64 -6.22 -35.67
C HIS A 6 0.00 -5.13 -34.82
N ALA A 7 -1.31 -4.96 -34.98
CA ALA A 7 -2.11 -4.21 -34.02
C ALA A 7 -1.78 -4.75 -32.63
N ASP A 8 -1.29 -3.88 -31.75
CA ASP A 8 -0.98 -4.22 -30.37
C ASP A 8 -2.22 -4.92 -29.76
N PRO A 9 -2.08 -6.09 -29.10
CA PRO A 9 -3.23 -6.82 -28.58
C PRO A 9 -4.05 -5.89 -27.68
N ARG A 10 -5.34 -5.79 -27.98
CA ARG A 10 -6.25 -4.87 -27.32
C ARG A 10 -6.38 -5.28 -25.85
N ILE A 11 -6.02 -4.37 -24.94
CA ILE A 11 -6.31 -4.52 -23.52
C ILE A 11 -7.83 -4.37 -23.35
N GLU A 12 -8.49 -5.46 -22.95
CA GLU A 12 -9.91 -5.52 -22.64
C GLU A 12 -10.11 -5.29 -21.14
N ILE A 13 -11.03 -4.38 -20.79
CA ILE A 13 -11.27 -3.93 -19.42
C ILE A 13 -12.77 -3.89 -19.19
N GLU A 14 -13.21 -4.55 -18.13
CA GLU A 14 -14.60 -4.58 -17.69
C GLU A 14 -14.67 -4.12 -16.23
N VAL A 15 -15.64 -3.26 -15.92
CA VAL A 15 -15.86 -2.80 -14.54
C VAL A 15 -16.30 -3.98 -13.68
N PHE A 16 -15.76 -4.08 -12.46
CA PHE A 16 -16.10 -5.12 -11.51
C PHE A 16 -16.42 -4.53 -10.14
N GLY A 17 -17.47 -5.04 -9.50
CA GLY A 17 -17.88 -4.62 -8.17
C GLY A 17 -18.47 -3.20 -8.07
N PRO A 18 -18.69 -2.71 -6.84
CA PRO A 18 -19.32 -1.41 -6.60
C PRO A 18 -18.48 -0.23 -7.08
N GLY A 19 -19.15 0.82 -7.58
CA GLY A 19 -18.51 2.06 -7.99
C GLY A 19 -18.46 3.13 -6.89
N PRO A 20 -17.88 4.30 -7.19
CA PRO A 20 -17.81 5.43 -6.24
C PRO A 20 -19.18 5.87 -5.71
N GLU A 21 -20.24 5.74 -6.50
CA GLU A 21 -21.62 6.06 -6.11
C GLU A 21 -22.09 5.25 -4.89
N THR A 22 -21.65 4.00 -4.76
CA THR A 22 -21.95 3.16 -3.59
C THR A 22 -21.27 3.70 -2.34
N ILE A 23 -20.04 4.20 -2.46
CA ILE A 23 -19.32 4.82 -1.34
C ILE A 23 -20.02 6.10 -0.87
N ASP A 24 -20.49 6.92 -1.82
CA ASP A 24 -21.24 8.13 -1.51
C ASP A 24 -22.56 7.79 -0.79
N GLU A 25 -23.28 6.78 -1.26
CA GLU A 25 -24.51 6.31 -0.62
C GLU A 25 -24.25 5.80 0.80
N VAL A 26 -23.24 4.94 0.99
CA VAL A 26 -22.85 4.44 2.33
C VAL A 26 -22.46 5.58 3.24
N SER A 27 -21.67 6.55 2.75
CA SER A 27 -21.20 7.69 3.54
C SER A 27 -22.36 8.52 4.09
N GLN A 28 -23.43 8.71 3.31
CA GLN A 28 -24.64 9.39 3.76
C GLN A 28 -25.48 8.51 4.70
N ALA A 29 -25.72 7.26 4.31
CA ALA A 29 -26.60 6.36 5.05
C ALA A 29 -26.08 6.02 6.45
N VAL A 30 -24.77 5.85 6.61
CA VAL A 30 -24.17 5.48 7.90
C VAL A 30 -24.40 6.56 8.96
N LEU A 31 -24.19 7.83 8.64
CA LEU A 31 -24.36 8.92 9.61
C LEU A 31 -25.84 9.15 9.97
N ASP A 32 -26.75 8.74 9.09
CA ASP A 32 -28.19 8.79 9.32
C ASP A 32 -28.76 7.56 10.03
N HIS A 33 -27.97 6.48 10.17
CA HIS A 33 -28.44 5.22 10.71
C HIS A 33 -28.77 5.34 12.22
N PRO A 34 -29.92 4.81 12.69
CA PRO A 34 -30.35 4.94 14.08
C PRO A 34 -29.31 4.48 15.11
N LEU A 35 -28.64 3.34 14.88
CA LEU A 35 -27.62 2.83 15.80
C LEU A 35 -26.38 3.74 15.86
N VAL A 36 -25.99 4.35 14.75
CA VAL A 36 -24.84 5.28 14.72
C VAL A 36 -25.22 6.59 15.42
N ARG A 37 -26.43 7.10 15.17
CA ARG A 37 -26.97 8.27 15.87
C ARG A 37 -27.15 8.05 17.37
N GLU A 38 -27.52 6.84 17.79
CA GLU A 38 -27.58 6.47 19.21
C GLU A 38 -26.17 6.49 19.85
N GLN A 39 -25.16 5.97 19.15
CA GLN A 39 -23.78 5.97 19.63
C GLN A 39 -23.16 7.37 19.68
N LEU A 40 -23.44 8.23 18.69
CA LEU A 40 -22.83 9.56 18.60
C LEU A 40 -23.62 10.63 19.35
N GLY A 41 -24.96 10.54 19.41
CA GLY A 41 -25.80 11.59 20.01
C GLY A 41 -25.50 12.97 19.43
N GLU A 42 -25.17 13.94 20.31
CA GLU A 42 -24.75 15.30 19.94
C GLU A 42 -23.22 15.45 19.87
N ALA A 43 -22.46 14.35 19.86
CA ALA A 43 -21.01 14.39 19.83
C ALA A 43 -20.47 15.06 18.55
N ARG A 44 -19.39 15.82 18.69
CA ARG A 44 -18.62 16.29 17.54
C ARG A 44 -17.92 15.07 16.95
N HIS A 45 -18.17 14.80 15.67
CA HIS A 45 -17.63 13.61 15.01
C HIS A 45 -17.29 13.87 13.54
N ARG A 46 -16.57 12.93 12.93
CA ARG A 46 -16.24 12.96 11.49
C ARG A 46 -16.12 11.55 10.93
N LEU A 47 -16.73 11.33 9.76
CA LEU A 47 -16.47 10.14 8.95
C LEU A 47 -15.08 10.27 8.32
N LEU A 48 -14.16 9.35 8.66
CA LEU A 48 -12.78 9.37 8.19
C LEU A 48 -12.58 8.53 6.93
N SER A 49 -13.23 7.36 6.85
CA SER A 49 -13.16 6.50 5.67
C SER A 49 -14.34 5.53 5.60
N VAL A 50 -14.68 5.10 4.39
CA VAL A 50 -15.54 3.94 4.11
C VAL A 50 -14.71 2.94 3.31
N ARG A 51 -14.71 1.68 3.72
CA ARG A 51 -14.05 0.60 2.98
C ARG A 51 -15.07 -0.43 2.54
N LEU A 52 -14.97 -0.88 1.29
CA LEU A 52 -15.65 -2.10 0.85
C LEU A 52 -14.86 -3.30 1.39
N LEU A 53 -15.59 -4.30 1.85
CA LEU A 53 -15.02 -5.52 2.41
C LEU A 53 -15.37 -6.68 1.49
N GLU A 54 -14.37 -7.55 1.29
CA GLU A 54 -14.58 -8.80 0.57
C GLU A 54 -15.62 -9.67 1.28
N PRO A 55 -16.34 -10.53 0.53
CA PRO A 55 -17.34 -11.42 1.08
C PRO A 55 -16.83 -12.29 2.21
N THR A 56 -17.70 -12.56 3.18
CA THR A 56 -17.39 -13.45 4.33
C THR A 56 -17.43 -14.94 4.00
N VAL A 57 -17.60 -15.31 2.73
CA VAL A 57 -17.60 -16.71 2.31
C VAL A 57 -16.17 -17.22 2.43
N GLY A 58 -15.93 -18.13 3.36
CA GLY A 58 -14.58 -18.60 3.70
C GLY A 58 -13.92 -19.41 2.58
N GLY A 59 -12.60 -19.28 2.48
CA GLY A 59 -11.76 -19.99 1.52
C GLY A 59 -11.64 -19.33 0.13
N LYS A 60 -10.92 -20.01 -0.77
CA LYS A 60 -10.69 -19.55 -2.14
C LYS A 60 -11.82 -20.00 -3.06
N HIS A 61 -12.39 -19.06 -3.81
CA HIS A 61 -13.43 -19.35 -4.81
C HIS A 61 -12.88 -19.21 -6.22
N GLU A 62 -13.26 -20.13 -7.11
CA GLU A 62 -12.84 -20.08 -8.52
C GLU A 62 -13.46 -18.88 -9.26
N GLU A 63 -14.67 -18.47 -8.87
CA GLU A 63 -15.38 -17.31 -9.42
C GLU A 63 -15.11 -16.06 -8.57
N LEU A 64 -14.83 -14.94 -9.26
CA LEU A 64 -14.67 -13.65 -8.63
C LEU A 64 -16.01 -13.19 -8.03
N THR A 65 -16.00 -12.81 -6.76
CA THR A 65 -17.17 -12.25 -6.09
C THR A 65 -16.86 -10.80 -5.72
N PRO A 66 -17.73 -9.84 -6.07
CA PRO A 66 -17.51 -8.45 -5.68
C PRO A 66 -17.68 -8.27 -4.17
N PRO A 67 -17.10 -7.21 -3.59
CA PRO A 67 -17.40 -6.82 -2.22
C PRO A 67 -18.91 -6.74 -1.97
N ASP A 68 -19.37 -7.30 -0.84
CA ASP A 68 -20.78 -7.37 -0.45
C ASP A 68 -21.07 -6.61 0.85
N ARG A 69 -20.02 -6.11 1.51
CA ARG A 69 -20.09 -5.40 2.80
C ARG A 69 -19.29 -4.13 2.76
N TYR A 70 -19.55 -3.26 3.74
CA TYR A 70 -18.76 -2.07 3.98
C TYR A 70 -18.40 -1.92 5.45
N ARG A 71 -17.35 -1.13 5.72
CA ARG A 71 -17.03 -0.61 7.05
C ARG A 71 -16.72 0.88 6.98
N ALA A 72 -17.51 1.67 7.69
CA ALA A 72 -17.26 3.07 7.95
C ALA A 72 -16.48 3.27 9.27
N THR A 73 -15.51 4.17 9.24
CA THR A 73 -14.71 4.56 10.41
C THR A 73 -15.01 6.01 10.75
N ILE A 74 -15.60 6.23 11.92
CA ILE A 74 -16.02 7.55 12.39
C ILE A 74 -15.22 7.87 13.65
N TYR A 75 -14.65 9.07 13.71
CA TYR A 75 -14.03 9.55 14.94
C TYR A 75 -15.00 10.41 15.73
N ASP A 76 -15.21 10.09 17.01
CA ASP A 76 -15.98 10.85 17.99
C ASP A 76 -14.99 11.63 18.85
N TYR A 77 -14.92 12.94 18.59
CA TYR A 77 -14.00 13.84 19.28
C TYR A 77 -14.50 14.24 20.67
N THR A 78 -15.80 14.14 20.94
CA THR A 78 -16.34 14.46 22.27
C THR A 78 -15.91 13.40 23.27
N ASN A 79 -15.90 12.12 22.87
CA ASN A 79 -15.59 10.99 23.75
C ASN A 79 -14.19 10.39 23.51
N ASN A 80 -13.41 10.97 22.57
CA ASN A 80 -12.07 10.52 22.18
C ASN A 80 -12.04 9.01 21.85
N ARG A 81 -12.86 8.60 20.88
CA ARG A 81 -13.02 7.19 20.48
C ARG A 81 -13.34 7.05 18.99
N VAL A 82 -13.14 5.85 18.47
CA VAL A 82 -13.62 5.45 17.14
C VAL A 82 -14.93 4.71 17.26
N VAL A 83 -15.88 5.05 16.39
CA VAL A 83 -17.08 4.28 16.11
C VAL A 83 -16.93 3.60 14.76
N LEU A 84 -16.97 2.27 14.74
CA LEU A 84 -16.93 1.45 13.54
C LEU A 84 -18.35 0.99 13.22
N ALA A 85 -18.81 1.26 12.01
CA ALA A 85 -20.11 0.81 11.50
C ALA A 85 -19.90 -0.14 10.32
N THR A 86 -20.36 -1.39 10.44
CA THR A 86 -20.22 -2.43 9.41
C THR A 86 -21.60 -2.90 8.97
N GLY A 87 -21.87 -2.90 7.67
CA GLY A 87 -23.18 -3.28 7.10
C GLY A 87 -23.06 -4.02 5.77
N GLY A 88 -24.18 -4.52 5.26
CA GLY A 88 -24.30 -5.14 3.93
C GLY A 88 -24.54 -4.10 2.83
N LEU A 89 -24.07 -4.37 1.62
CA LEU A 89 -24.32 -3.53 0.44
C LEU A 89 -25.65 -3.85 -0.24
N ASP A 90 -26.23 -5.01 0.03
CA ASP A 90 -27.57 -5.41 -0.43
C ASP A 90 -28.69 -4.60 0.25
N ASP A 91 -28.46 -4.19 1.50
CA ASP A 91 -29.32 -3.26 2.24
C ASP A 91 -28.48 -2.29 3.09
N ILE A 92 -27.96 -1.23 2.44
CA ILE A 92 -27.06 -0.24 3.05
C ILE A 92 -27.67 0.42 4.29
N ARG A 93 -29.00 0.62 4.31
CA ARG A 93 -29.74 1.26 5.40
C ARG A 93 -30.34 0.26 6.40
N GLY A 94 -30.14 -1.02 6.17
CA GLY A 94 -30.70 -2.13 6.92
C GLY A 94 -29.93 -2.45 8.19
N SER A 95 -29.74 -3.75 8.43
CA SER A 95 -29.02 -4.23 9.61
C SER A 95 -27.55 -3.79 9.58
N MET A 96 -27.08 -3.25 10.70
CA MET A 96 -25.71 -2.74 10.86
C MET A 96 -25.14 -3.15 12.22
N GLU A 97 -23.88 -3.54 12.21
CA GLU A 97 -23.08 -3.76 13.41
C GLU A 97 -22.33 -2.46 13.75
N VAL A 98 -22.45 -2.01 15.00
CA VAL A 98 -21.70 -0.84 15.50
C VAL A 98 -20.84 -1.27 16.67
N SER A 99 -19.56 -0.90 16.64
CA SER A 99 -18.59 -1.21 17.70
C SER A 99 -17.69 -0.01 17.96
N GLU A 100 -17.06 0.02 19.13
CA GLU A 100 -16.12 1.07 19.53
C GLU A 100 -14.68 0.57 19.53
N ALA A 101 -13.73 1.48 19.30
CA ALA A 101 -12.32 1.19 19.46
C ALA A 101 -11.54 2.42 19.99
N GLY A 102 -10.45 2.16 20.71
CA GLY A 102 -9.56 3.21 21.27
C GLY A 102 -8.41 3.63 20.36
N HIS A 103 -8.26 2.99 19.20
CA HIS A 103 -7.21 3.27 18.24
C HIS A 103 -7.48 4.63 17.53
N GLN A 104 -6.45 5.30 17.05
CA GLN A 104 -6.47 6.55 16.26
C GLN A 104 -6.21 6.26 14.75
N PRO A 105 -7.26 6.17 13.91
CA PRO A 105 -7.11 5.99 12.46
C PRO A 105 -6.38 7.17 11.80
N LEU A 106 -5.78 6.96 10.63
CA LEU A 106 -5.15 8.07 9.90
C LEU A 106 -6.15 9.18 9.57
N PRO A 107 -5.76 10.46 9.66
CA PRO A 107 -6.66 11.55 9.35
C PRO A 107 -6.94 11.63 7.84
N ASN A 108 -8.16 12.02 7.48
CA ASN A 108 -8.47 12.42 6.12
C ASN A 108 -8.15 13.90 5.89
N ARG A 109 -8.33 14.36 4.65
CA ARG A 109 -7.97 15.73 4.28
C ARG A 109 -8.82 16.75 5.03
N GLU A 110 -10.11 16.49 5.17
CA GLU A 110 -11.05 17.41 5.81
C GLU A 110 -10.78 17.53 7.31
N GLU A 111 -10.30 16.47 7.96
CA GLU A 111 -9.83 16.52 9.35
C GLU A 111 -8.53 17.34 9.47
N PHE A 112 -7.60 17.17 8.53
CA PHE A 112 -6.40 18.00 8.48
C PHE A 112 -6.71 19.48 8.26
N ASP A 113 -7.66 19.79 7.36
CA ASP A 113 -8.10 21.17 7.12
C ASP A 113 -8.72 21.77 8.40
N GLU A 114 -9.49 21.00 9.17
CA GLU A 114 -10.00 21.43 10.50
C GLU A 114 -8.86 21.61 11.53
N ALA A 115 -7.82 20.77 11.51
CA ALA A 115 -6.64 20.97 12.35
C ALA A 115 -5.93 22.30 12.03
N VAL A 116 -5.86 22.68 10.75
CA VAL A 116 -5.36 24.00 10.34
C VAL A 116 -6.26 25.13 10.86
N GLU A 117 -7.58 24.93 10.93
CA GLU A 117 -8.50 25.91 11.55
C GLU A 117 -8.22 26.11 13.05
N VAL A 118 -7.88 25.05 13.79
CA VAL A 118 -7.44 25.15 15.20
C VAL A 118 -6.19 26.04 15.30
N LEU A 119 -5.22 25.88 14.40
CA LEU A 119 -4.04 26.76 14.34
C LEU A 119 -4.37 28.20 13.93
N LEU A 120 -5.43 28.41 13.14
CA LEU A 120 -5.87 29.74 12.75
C LEU A 120 -6.49 30.51 13.94
N GLU A 121 -6.96 29.81 14.97
CA GLU A 121 -7.48 30.41 16.20
C GLU A 121 -6.35 30.84 17.16
N ASP A 122 -5.14 30.30 17.00
CA ASP A 122 -3.98 30.63 17.82
C ASP A 122 -3.49 32.07 17.62
N GLY A 123 -3.12 32.72 18.72
CA GLY A 123 -2.74 34.15 18.73
C GLY A 123 -1.45 34.46 17.95
N ASP A 124 -0.52 33.50 17.87
CA ASP A 124 0.77 33.69 17.21
C ASP A 124 0.78 33.08 15.80
N LEU A 125 0.26 31.86 15.65
CA LEU A 125 0.25 31.13 14.38
C LEU A 125 -0.82 31.64 13.42
N GLY A 126 -2.01 31.98 13.93
CA GLY A 126 -3.13 32.42 13.10
C GLY A 126 -2.79 33.61 12.20
N PRO A 127 -2.23 34.72 12.73
CA PRO A 127 -1.78 35.83 11.90
C PRO A 127 -0.70 35.44 10.88
N ALA A 128 0.23 34.55 11.24
CA ALA A 128 1.31 34.12 10.36
C ALA A 128 0.81 33.26 9.18
N ILE A 129 -0.15 32.38 9.43
CA ILE A 129 -0.78 31.54 8.38
C ILE A 129 -1.66 32.41 7.47
N ARG A 130 -2.53 33.27 8.03
CA ARG A 130 -3.38 34.18 7.23
C ARG A 130 -2.54 35.14 6.38
N GLY A 131 -1.44 35.63 6.93
CA GLY A 131 -0.47 36.48 6.24
C GLY A 131 0.44 35.73 5.25
N ARG A 132 0.26 34.42 5.07
CA ARG A 132 1.08 33.54 4.20
C ARG A 132 2.58 33.51 4.53
N ARG A 133 2.95 33.91 5.74
CA ARG A 133 4.32 33.77 6.25
C ARG A 133 4.67 32.31 6.57
N LEU A 134 3.66 31.55 7.00
CA LEU A 134 3.73 30.11 7.21
C LEU A 134 2.73 29.42 6.30
N ALA A 135 3.14 28.34 5.65
CA ALA A 135 2.27 27.48 4.87
C ALA A 135 2.09 26.13 5.57
N PRO A 136 0.86 25.78 5.98
CA PRO A 136 0.56 24.47 6.51
C PRO A 136 0.82 23.35 5.49
N TYR A 137 1.33 22.22 5.96
CA TYR A 137 1.47 20.98 5.19
C TYR A 137 1.26 19.76 6.10
N ARG A 138 0.97 18.60 5.51
CA ARG A 138 0.83 17.31 6.21
C ARG A 138 2.22 16.72 6.50
N PRO A 139 2.71 16.71 7.76
CA PRO A 139 3.98 16.10 8.12
C PRO A 139 3.81 14.60 8.38
N MET A 140 4.93 13.91 8.63
CA MET A 140 4.91 12.59 9.26
C MET A 140 5.66 12.64 10.60
N PRO A 141 5.17 11.93 11.63
CA PRO A 141 3.91 11.19 11.65
C PRO A 141 2.70 12.15 11.56
N PRO A 142 1.58 11.72 10.96
CA PRO A 142 0.38 12.58 10.81
C PRO A 142 -0.39 12.77 12.12
N LEU A 143 -0.13 11.93 13.12
CA LEU A 143 -0.68 12.00 14.46
C LEU A 143 0.46 12.13 15.46
N VAL A 144 0.23 12.87 16.54
CA VAL A 144 1.15 13.01 17.67
C VAL A 144 0.62 12.16 18.81
N GLU A 145 1.45 11.27 19.35
CA GLU A 145 1.11 10.55 20.57
C GLU A 145 1.09 11.50 21.75
N THR A 146 -0.06 11.60 22.40
CA THR A 146 -0.18 12.22 23.72
C THR A 146 -1.01 11.28 24.56
N GLU A 147 -0.33 10.52 25.41
CA GLU A 147 -0.97 9.51 26.26
C GLU A 147 -1.78 10.20 27.39
N LEU A 148 -3.03 9.79 27.54
CA LEU A 148 -3.91 10.15 28.63
C LEU A 148 -3.60 9.28 29.86
N PRO A 149 -4.01 9.67 31.09
CA PRO A 149 -3.76 8.88 32.29
C PRO A 149 -4.33 7.45 32.28
N ASP A 150 -5.27 7.16 31.38
CA ASP A 150 -5.86 5.82 31.18
C ASP A 150 -5.15 4.99 30.09
N GLY A 151 -4.05 5.50 29.53
CA GLY A 151 -3.24 4.85 28.49
C GLY A 151 -3.75 5.07 27.06
N ARG A 152 -4.89 5.75 26.86
CA ARG A 152 -5.36 6.08 25.51
C ARG A 152 -4.57 7.24 24.93
N ALA A 153 -4.37 7.25 23.61
CA ALA A 153 -3.88 8.43 22.92
C ALA A 153 -4.98 9.48 22.73
N GLU A 154 -4.62 10.74 22.90
CA GLU A 154 -5.47 11.87 22.55
C GLU A 154 -5.41 12.18 21.04
N ARG A 155 -6.55 12.56 20.43
CA ARG A 155 -6.63 12.90 19.01
C ARG A 155 -5.90 14.21 18.69
N THR A 156 -4.59 14.13 18.49
CA THR A 156 -3.74 15.26 18.11
C THR A 156 -3.17 15.05 16.71
N LEU A 157 -3.56 15.91 15.78
CA LEU A 157 -3.02 15.90 14.42
C LEU A 157 -1.73 16.72 14.37
N ALA A 158 -0.72 16.20 13.67
CA ALA A 158 0.48 16.96 13.38
C ALA A 158 0.23 17.92 12.20
N VAL A 159 0.59 19.19 12.36
CA VAL A 159 0.54 20.20 11.29
C VAL A 159 1.93 20.80 11.13
N GLY A 160 2.54 20.59 9.97
CA GLY A 160 3.81 21.19 9.62
C GLY A 160 3.62 22.62 9.10
N LEU A 161 4.53 23.53 9.44
CA LEU A 161 4.48 24.94 9.10
C LEU A 161 5.77 25.35 8.37
N LEU A 162 5.69 25.39 7.03
CA LEU A 162 6.81 25.78 6.19
C LEU A 162 6.95 27.31 6.14
N PRO A 163 8.14 27.87 6.43
CA PRO A 163 8.38 29.30 6.32
C PRO A 163 8.40 29.73 4.86
N ARG A 164 7.68 30.80 4.53
CA ARG A 164 7.65 31.43 3.19
C ARG A 164 8.46 32.72 3.12
N GLU A 165 8.90 33.24 4.27
CA GLU A 165 9.69 34.45 4.40
C GLU A 165 10.89 34.22 5.31
N ARG A 166 11.94 35.03 5.14
CA ARG A 166 13.12 34.98 6.02
C ARG A 166 12.72 35.35 7.45
N GLY A 167 13.17 34.54 8.42
CA GLY A 167 12.97 34.78 9.86
C GLY A 167 11.80 34.00 10.48
N ALA A 168 10.93 33.37 9.67
CA ALA A 168 9.97 32.39 10.17
C ALA A 168 10.66 31.04 10.43
N ARG A 169 10.31 30.38 11.54
CA ARG A 169 10.83 29.06 11.90
C ARG A 169 10.04 27.98 11.17
N HIS A 170 10.73 27.00 10.61
CA HIS A 170 10.10 25.73 10.23
C HIS A 170 9.81 24.95 11.51
N GLU A 171 8.55 24.61 11.73
CA GLU A 171 8.13 23.81 12.88
C GLU A 171 6.96 22.88 12.51
N ILE A 172 6.83 21.78 13.24
CA ILE A 172 5.64 20.94 13.29
C ILE A 172 4.99 21.18 14.65
N VAL A 173 3.68 21.34 14.67
CA VAL A 173 2.89 21.57 15.89
C VAL A 173 1.77 20.54 15.99
N GLY A 174 1.30 20.26 17.20
CA GLY A 174 0.16 19.38 17.44
C GLY A 174 -1.12 20.19 17.55
N ALA A 175 -2.11 19.90 16.70
CA ALA A 175 -3.48 20.39 16.80
C ALA A 175 -4.31 19.34 17.54
N ASN A 176 -4.63 19.59 18.81
CA ASN A 176 -5.51 18.73 19.57
C ASN A 176 -6.94 18.95 19.11
N MET A 177 -7.56 17.93 18.54
CA MET A 177 -8.90 18.03 17.99
C MET A 177 -9.95 18.02 19.10
N VAL A 178 -9.76 17.27 20.17
CA VAL A 178 -10.72 17.16 21.29
C VAL A 178 -10.92 18.51 21.99
N HIS A 179 -9.82 19.16 22.37
CA HIS A 179 -9.80 20.41 23.12
C HIS A 179 -9.67 21.66 22.26
N ARG A 180 -9.39 21.50 20.95
CA ARG A 180 -9.10 22.61 20.02
C ARG A 180 -7.96 23.49 20.51
N THR A 181 -6.87 22.87 20.94
CA THR A 181 -5.68 23.57 21.44
C THR A 181 -4.45 23.26 20.58
N VAL A 182 -3.50 24.20 20.56
CA VAL A 182 -2.22 24.03 19.87
C VAL A 182 -1.14 23.66 20.89
N SER A 183 -0.32 22.67 20.54
CA SER A 183 0.90 22.30 21.26
C SER A 183 2.13 22.50 20.37
N ARG A 184 3.20 23.03 20.96
CA ARG A 184 4.50 23.21 20.29
C ARG A 184 5.53 22.30 20.95
N PHE A 185 6.47 21.81 20.16
CA PHE A 185 7.57 20.98 20.65
C PHE A 185 8.83 21.82 20.84
N ARG A 186 9.62 21.49 21.86
CA ARG A 186 10.87 22.19 22.20
C ARG A 186 11.83 22.26 21.00
N GLU A 187 12.05 21.13 20.35
CA GLU A 187 12.91 21.01 19.17
C GLU A 187 12.22 21.48 17.87
N GLY A 188 10.95 21.90 17.96
CA GLY A 188 10.16 22.39 16.82
C GLY A 188 9.54 21.27 16.00
N ALA A 189 9.65 20.01 16.41
CA ALA A 189 8.96 18.86 15.83
C ALA A 189 8.70 17.81 16.92
N PRO A 190 7.69 16.93 16.75
CA PRO A 190 7.49 15.79 17.64
C PRO A 190 8.64 14.78 17.50
N GLU A 191 8.72 13.84 18.44
CA GLU A 191 9.68 12.74 18.36
C GLU A 191 9.52 11.96 17.05
N GLY A 192 10.64 11.54 16.45
CA GLY A 192 10.64 10.86 15.15
C GLY A 192 10.32 11.77 13.95
N ALA A 193 10.29 13.10 14.11
CA ALA A 193 10.11 14.03 13.00
C ALA A 193 11.16 15.15 13.02
N LEU A 194 11.39 15.76 11.85
CA LEU A 194 12.37 16.82 11.68
C LEU A 194 11.78 18.02 10.94
N ALA A 195 11.92 19.20 11.55
CA ALA A 195 11.63 20.49 10.94
C ALA A 195 12.92 21.31 10.80
N ALA A 196 13.58 21.22 9.63
CA ALA A 196 14.81 21.94 9.33
C ALA A 196 14.71 22.79 8.05
N ALA A 197 15.62 23.75 7.90
CA ALA A 197 15.63 24.65 6.72
C ALA A 197 16.13 23.94 5.45
N ALA A 198 17.06 22.99 5.59
CA ALA A 198 17.52 22.18 4.48
C ALA A 198 16.46 21.12 4.15
N THR A 199 16.16 20.97 2.86
CA THR A 199 15.23 19.96 2.34
C THR A 199 15.82 19.30 1.10
N CYS A 200 15.50 18.01 0.93
CA CYS A 200 15.98 17.17 -0.18
C CYS A 200 14.79 16.50 -0.86
N GLY A 201 14.95 16.12 -2.12
CA GLY A 201 13.88 15.60 -2.97
C GLY A 201 13.39 16.60 -4.02
N LEU A 202 12.43 16.18 -4.84
CA LEU A 202 11.88 16.98 -5.93
C LEU A 202 10.88 18.04 -5.42
N PRO A 203 10.67 19.16 -6.15
CA PRO A 203 9.65 20.13 -5.76
C PRO A 203 8.27 19.47 -5.62
N ASN A 204 7.61 19.70 -4.48
CA ASN A 204 6.26 19.21 -4.23
C ASN A 204 5.25 20.02 -5.07
N ALA A 205 4.48 19.35 -5.93
CA ALA A 205 3.47 20.03 -6.75
C ALA A 205 2.22 20.43 -5.95
N ASN A 206 2.05 19.86 -4.75
CA ASN A 206 0.91 20.02 -3.85
C ASN A 206 -0.42 19.64 -4.51
N GLN A 207 -0.40 18.72 -5.47
CA GLN A 207 -1.62 18.14 -6.02
C GLN A 207 -2.19 17.14 -5.02
N ALA A 208 -3.49 17.22 -4.74
CA ALA A 208 -4.12 16.35 -3.75
C ALA A 208 -4.16 14.90 -4.21
N ALA A 209 -3.81 13.95 -3.35
CA ALA A 209 -3.97 12.51 -3.62
C ALA A 209 -5.42 12.02 -3.43
N THR A 210 -5.69 10.80 -3.86
CA THR A 210 -6.95 10.10 -3.55
C THR A 210 -6.98 9.71 -2.06
N PRO A 211 -8.10 9.84 -1.32
CA PRO A 211 -8.20 9.33 0.05
C PRO A 211 -8.26 7.80 0.06
N ARG A 212 -8.27 7.19 1.25
CA ARG A 212 -8.52 5.75 1.40
C ARG A 212 -10.00 5.41 1.13
N GLY A 213 -10.25 4.28 0.47
CA GLY A 213 -11.59 3.73 0.33
C GLY A 213 -12.35 4.16 -0.92
N VAL A 214 -11.69 4.84 -1.87
CA VAL A 214 -12.30 5.14 -3.17
C VAL A 214 -12.38 3.86 -3.97
N ALA A 215 -13.61 3.48 -4.33
CA ALA A 215 -13.88 2.26 -5.06
C ALA A 215 -13.21 2.24 -6.45
N GLY A 216 -12.95 1.02 -6.93
CA GLY A 216 -12.40 0.74 -8.26
C GLY A 216 -11.76 -0.62 -8.34
N GLN A 217 -12.50 -1.59 -8.89
CA GLN A 217 -12.00 -2.90 -9.29
C GLN A 217 -12.39 -3.15 -10.76
N PHE A 218 -11.57 -3.90 -11.49
CA PHE A 218 -11.79 -4.12 -12.91
C PHE A 218 -11.15 -5.41 -13.39
N GLN A 219 -11.90 -6.17 -14.18
CA GLN A 219 -11.40 -7.35 -14.85
C GLN A 219 -10.60 -6.92 -16.07
N VAL A 220 -9.37 -7.41 -16.18
CA VAL A 220 -8.49 -7.19 -17.33
C VAL A 220 -8.31 -8.51 -18.07
N THR A 221 -8.46 -8.46 -19.38
CA THR A 221 -8.11 -9.57 -20.27
C THR A 221 -7.18 -9.07 -21.37
N ILE A 222 -6.07 -9.79 -21.57
CA ILE A 222 -5.14 -9.58 -22.68
C ILE A 222 -5.26 -10.78 -23.62
N PRO A 223 -5.78 -10.60 -24.84
CA PRO A 223 -5.89 -11.70 -25.80
C PRO A 223 -4.52 -12.07 -26.37
N GLY A 224 -4.33 -13.36 -26.61
CA GLY A 224 -3.22 -13.91 -27.38
C GLY A 224 -3.45 -13.77 -28.89
N ALA A 225 -2.47 -14.19 -29.68
CA ALA A 225 -2.54 -14.10 -31.14
C ALA A 225 -3.69 -14.92 -31.76
N ASP A 226 -4.16 -15.95 -31.07
CA ASP A 226 -5.29 -16.80 -31.47
C ASP A 226 -6.64 -16.32 -30.90
N GLY A 227 -6.67 -15.19 -30.20
CA GLY A 227 -7.85 -14.63 -29.54
C GLY A 227 -8.18 -15.26 -28.18
N SER A 228 -7.46 -16.31 -27.75
CA SER A 228 -7.64 -16.87 -26.41
C SER A 228 -7.03 -15.96 -25.34
N PRO A 229 -7.52 -15.94 -24.09
CA PRO A 229 -6.92 -15.12 -23.02
C PRO A 229 -5.47 -15.51 -22.74
N LEU A 230 -4.53 -14.62 -23.09
CA LEU A 230 -3.11 -14.76 -22.73
C LEU A 230 -2.92 -14.44 -21.25
N TRP A 231 -3.47 -13.32 -20.80
CA TRP A 231 -3.55 -12.93 -19.40
C TRP A 231 -4.98 -12.60 -19.04
N SER A 232 -5.38 -12.94 -17.82
CA SER A 232 -6.64 -12.51 -17.23
C SER A 232 -6.46 -12.32 -15.72
N PHE A 233 -6.93 -11.22 -15.17
CA PHE A 233 -6.83 -10.91 -13.73
C PHE A 233 -7.80 -9.81 -13.33
N LEU A 234 -8.27 -9.85 -12.09
CA LEU A 234 -8.90 -8.69 -11.45
C LEU A 234 -7.79 -7.75 -10.97
N VAL A 235 -7.95 -6.45 -11.22
CA VAL A 235 -7.10 -5.42 -10.64
C VAL A 235 -7.91 -4.58 -9.67
N ILE A 236 -7.35 -4.33 -8.50
CA ILE A 236 -7.91 -3.48 -7.46
C ILE A 236 -6.98 -2.27 -7.29
N ARG A 237 -7.56 -1.07 -7.37
CA ARG A 237 -6.77 0.16 -7.25
C ARG A 237 -6.22 0.34 -5.82
N PRO A 238 -5.10 1.04 -5.63
CA PRO A 238 -4.49 1.26 -4.32
C PRO A 238 -5.45 1.73 -3.23
N SER A 239 -6.31 2.70 -3.54
CA SER A 239 -7.28 3.25 -2.58
C SER A 239 -8.27 2.21 -2.02
N ALA A 240 -8.61 1.19 -2.81
CA ALA A 240 -9.53 0.11 -2.45
C ALA A 240 -8.83 -1.21 -2.06
N SER A 241 -7.50 -1.27 -2.16
CA SER A 241 -6.74 -2.51 -1.96
C SER A 241 -6.75 -2.97 -0.50
N SER A 242 -6.50 -4.27 -0.33
CA SER A 242 -6.55 -4.98 0.95
C SER A 242 -5.38 -4.60 1.87
N GLY A 243 -5.51 -4.92 3.15
CA GLY A 243 -4.50 -4.68 4.19
C GLY A 243 -4.81 -3.49 5.10
N THR A 244 -4.17 -3.46 6.26
CA THR A 244 -4.25 -2.42 7.30
C THR A 244 -3.83 -1.07 6.79
N ASN A 245 -2.81 -1.01 5.93
CA ASN A 245 -2.32 0.21 5.29
C ASN A 245 -2.48 0.22 3.76
N ALA A 246 -3.37 -0.65 3.25
CA ALA A 246 -3.54 -0.95 1.83
C ALA A 246 -2.26 -1.58 1.23
N SER A 247 -2.24 -1.88 -0.07
CA SER A 247 -1.20 -2.74 -0.65
C SER A 247 -0.71 -2.34 -2.04
N GLY A 248 -0.96 -1.09 -2.43
CA GLY A 248 -0.66 -0.59 -3.76
C GLY A 248 -1.60 -1.20 -4.80
N VAL A 249 -1.13 -1.42 -6.02
CA VAL A 249 -1.93 -2.13 -7.03
C VAL A 249 -2.01 -3.60 -6.63
N GLU A 250 -3.22 -4.07 -6.38
CA GLU A 250 -3.51 -5.45 -6.01
C GLU A 250 -4.13 -6.21 -7.18
N PHE A 251 -3.82 -7.50 -7.26
CA PHE A 251 -4.36 -8.42 -8.24
C PHE A 251 -5.04 -9.60 -7.56
N GLN A 252 -6.12 -10.08 -8.15
CA GLN A 252 -6.74 -11.36 -7.81
C GLN A 252 -6.94 -12.22 -9.06
N ASN A 253 -6.93 -13.54 -8.88
CA ASN A 253 -7.16 -14.54 -9.91
C ASN A 253 -6.29 -14.33 -11.17
N VAL A 254 -4.98 -14.18 -10.97
CA VAL A 254 -4.00 -13.99 -12.05
C VAL A 254 -3.82 -15.29 -12.84
N ARG A 255 -4.30 -15.30 -14.07
CA ARG A 255 -4.25 -16.43 -14.99
C ARG A 255 -3.34 -16.16 -16.18
N TYR A 256 -2.49 -17.12 -16.52
CA TYR A 256 -1.67 -17.13 -17.74
C TYR A 256 -2.10 -18.28 -18.65
N ARG A 257 -2.57 -17.97 -19.86
CA ARG A 257 -3.14 -18.93 -20.82
C ARG A 257 -4.23 -19.80 -20.20
N GLY A 258 -5.15 -19.16 -19.48
CA GLY A 258 -6.30 -19.80 -18.81
C GLY A 258 -6.00 -20.51 -17.47
N LYS A 259 -4.74 -20.85 -17.19
CA LYS A 259 -4.32 -21.50 -15.93
C LYS A 259 -4.03 -20.48 -14.84
N LEU A 260 -4.50 -20.73 -13.62
CA LEU A 260 -4.24 -19.89 -12.45
C LEU A 260 -2.75 -19.93 -12.08
N VAL A 261 -2.20 -18.77 -11.73
CA VAL A 261 -0.81 -18.58 -11.26
C VAL A 261 -0.81 -18.06 -9.83
N LEU A 262 -1.56 -16.98 -9.58
CA LEU A 262 -1.67 -16.33 -8.28
C LEU A 262 -3.15 -16.11 -7.96
N PHE A 263 -3.59 -16.55 -6.79
CA PHE A 263 -4.93 -16.23 -6.27
C PHE A 263 -5.01 -14.74 -5.89
N GLN A 264 -3.98 -14.23 -5.23
CA GLN A 264 -3.82 -12.83 -4.84
C GLN A 264 -2.35 -12.42 -4.93
N ALA A 265 -2.09 -11.19 -5.37
CA ALA A 265 -0.74 -10.62 -5.38
C ALA A 265 -0.76 -9.11 -5.14
N HIS A 266 -0.04 -8.66 -4.13
CA HIS A 266 0.07 -7.24 -3.75
C HIS A 266 1.28 -6.98 -2.83
N ALA A 267 1.49 -5.73 -2.41
CA ALA A 267 2.57 -5.33 -1.49
C ALA A 267 2.00 -4.67 -0.22
N PRO A 268 1.51 -5.42 0.77
CA PRO A 268 0.72 -4.86 1.88
C PRO A 268 1.54 -4.24 3.02
N ILE A 269 2.87 -4.33 2.96
CA ILE A 269 3.76 -3.76 3.98
C ILE A 269 4.88 -2.97 3.32
N LEU A 270 5.04 -1.72 3.78
CA LEU A 270 6.18 -0.86 3.46
C LEU A 270 6.68 -0.19 4.74
N ASN A 271 7.94 -0.43 5.09
CA ASN A 271 8.60 0.24 6.20
C ASN A 271 9.75 1.12 5.76
N VAL A 272 9.99 2.17 6.54
CA VAL A 272 11.12 3.06 6.38
C VAL A 272 11.85 3.22 7.70
N GLN A 273 13.14 2.90 7.74
CA GLN A 273 14.01 3.13 8.89
C GLN A 273 15.08 4.16 8.56
N TYR A 274 15.15 5.25 9.33
CA TYR A 274 16.26 6.19 9.22
C TYR A 274 17.42 5.80 10.12
N ASP A 275 18.63 6.11 9.67
CA ASP A 275 19.82 5.98 10.51
C ASP A 275 19.67 6.78 11.81
N GLY A 276 19.95 6.12 12.93
CA GLY A 276 19.80 6.70 14.27
C GLY A 276 18.38 7.13 14.63
N ASN A 277 17.36 6.67 13.89
CA ASN A 277 15.98 7.14 13.98
C ASN A 277 15.87 8.67 13.85
N ALA A 278 16.70 9.28 12.98
CA ALA A 278 16.68 10.72 12.74
C ALA A 278 15.28 11.22 12.31
N CYS A 279 14.54 10.37 11.60
CA CYS A 279 13.09 10.45 11.44
C CYS A 279 12.47 9.05 11.58
N GLY A 280 11.20 8.96 11.94
CA GLY A 280 10.48 7.70 12.09
C GLY A 280 11.11 6.78 13.14
N PRO A 281 11.13 5.45 12.91
CA PRO A 281 10.77 4.77 11.65
C PRO A 281 9.27 4.86 11.31
N PHE A 282 8.92 4.54 10.07
CA PHE A 282 7.55 4.66 9.55
C PHE A 282 7.06 3.34 8.92
N ARG A 283 5.75 3.11 9.03
CA ARG A 283 4.95 2.12 8.27
C ARG A 283 4.09 2.94 7.34
N ASP A 284 4.52 3.02 6.10
CA ASP A 284 3.89 3.90 5.13
C ASP A 284 2.62 3.27 4.59
N TRP A 285 1.65 4.13 4.30
CA TRP A 285 0.41 3.71 3.67
C TRP A 285 0.54 3.67 2.15
N LEU A 286 -0.25 2.79 1.53
CA LEU A 286 -0.19 2.51 0.11
C LEU A 286 -1.55 2.74 -0.59
N PHE A 287 -2.42 3.55 0.00
CA PHE A 287 -3.75 3.89 -0.56
C PHE A 287 -3.84 5.27 -1.20
N GLU A 288 -2.99 6.23 -0.84
CA GLU A 288 -3.07 7.59 -1.38
C GLU A 288 -2.41 7.62 -2.77
N GLU A 289 -3.23 7.62 -3.81
CA GLU A 289 -2.74 7.69 -5.19
C GLU A 289 -2.31 9.13 -5.54
N SER A 290 -1.02 9.28 -5.83
CA SER A 290 -0.39 10.50 -6.33
C SER A 290 -0.64 10.67 -7.83
N TRP A 291 -0.27 11.83 -8.35
CA TRP A 291 -0.47 12.20 -9.75
C TRP A 291 0.67 11.66 -10.62
N LEU A 292 0.29 10.90 -11.64
CA LEU A 292 1.19 10.51 -12.72
C LEU A 292 0.72 11.11 -14.05
N GLN A 293 1.64 11.23 -15.00
CA GLN A 293 1.30 11.59 -16.37
C GLN A 293 0.87 10.33 -17.13
N ALA A 294 -0.41 10.26 -17.49
CA ALA A 294 -0.98 9.15 -18.26
C ALA A 294 -1.98 9.70 -19.27
N ASP A 295 -1.52 9.86 -20.52
CA ASP A 295 -2.38 10.29 -21.62
C ASP A 295 -3.15 9.09 -22.17
N GLY A 296 -4.47 9.22 -22.24
CA GLY A 296 -5.32 8.12 -22.68
C GLY A 296 -6.79 8.33 -22.32
N THR A 297 -7.49 7.23 -22.11
CA THR A 297 -8.94 7.23 -21.87
C THR A 297 -9.24 6.55 -20.55
N ASP A 298 -10.06 7.20 -19.74
CA ASP A 298 -10.63 6.58 -18.54
C ASP A 298 -11.64 5.51 -18.97
N VAL A 299 -11.40 4.29 -18.52
CA VAL A 299 -12.14 3.08 -18.95
C VAL A 299 -12.91 2.43 -17.81
N ALA A 300 -12.58 2.79 -16.57
CA ALA A 300 -13.31 2.45 -15.36
C ALA A 300 -12.98 3.50 -14.27
N PRO A 301 -13.74 3.59 -13.17
CA PRO A 301 -13.43 4.50 -12.07
C PRO A 301 -12.00 4.33 -11.54
N GLY A 302 -11.18 5.37 -11.71
CA GLY A 302 -9.77 5.36 -11.30
C GLY A 302 -8.83 4.61 -12.22
N ILE A 303 -9.27 4.16 -13.40
CA ILE A 303 -8.49 3.33 -14.31
C ILE A 303 -8.39 4.00 -15.67
N ARG A 304 -7.15 4.20 -16.14
CA ARG A 304 -6.88 4.81 -17.43
C ARG A 304 -6.11 3.86 -18.32
N ARG A 305 -6.67 3.58 -19.49
CA ARG A 305 -5.91 2.94 -20.57
C ARG A 305 -5.06 4.02 -21.24
N SER A 306 -3.75 3.98 -21.00
CA SER A 306 -2.82 4.96 -21.55
C SER A 306 -2.41 4.56 -22.97
N GLN A 307 -2.29 5.56 -23.85
CA GLN A 307 -1.88 5.37 -25.25
C GLN A 307 -0.36 5.32 -25.40
N THR A 308 0.36 5.87 -24.43
CA THR A 308 1.81 5.86 -24.33
C THR A 308 2.22 5.37 -22.94
N PRO A 309 3.49 4.99 -22.71
CA PRO A 309 3.94 4.66 -21.38
C PRO A 309 3.71 5.81 -20.41
N ALA A 310 2.96 5.53 -19.34
CA ALA A 310 2.70 6.51 -18.29
C ALA A 310 4.01 6.87 -17.56
N GLN A 311 4.15 8.14 -17.16
CA GLN A 311 5.33 8.66 -16.49
C GLN A 311 4.98 8.99 -15.04
N THR A 312 5.59 8.26 -14.12
CA THR A 312 5.63 8.60 -12.70
C THR A 312 6.75 9.61 -12.44
N ILE A 313 6.87 10.08 -11.21
CA ILE A 313 7.95 10.95 -10.75
C ILE A 313 9.35 10.43 -11.10
N LEU A 314 9.54 9.11 -11.12
CA LEU A 314 10.80 8.48 -11.50
C LEU A 314 11.14 8.65 -12.99
N ALA A 315 10.13 8.73 -13.84
CA ALA A 315 10.31 8.88 -15.29
C ALA A 315 10.27 10.35 -15.72
N SER A 316 9.46 11.18 -15.05
CA SER A 316 9.23 12.59 -15.41
C SER A 316 10.17 13.55 -14.69
N GLY A 317 10.71 13.17 -13.53
CA GLY A 317 11.46 14.07 -12.64
C GLY A 317 10.60 15.17 -12.01
N THR A 318 9.27 15.05 -12.03
CA THR A 318 8.33 16.03 -11.47
C THR A 318 7.21 15.34 -10.70
N ASP A 319 6.82 15.92 -9.57
CA ASP A 319 5.67 15.50 -8.75
C ASP A 319 4.31 15.93 -9.35
N SER A 320 4.24 16.05 -10.69
CA SER A 320 3.08 16.58 -11.38
C SER A 320 2.54 15.57 -12.38
N GLY A 321 1.23 15.54 -12.54
CA GLY A 321 0.57 14.65 -13.51
C GLY A 321 -0.86 15.05 -13.83
N ASN A 322 -1.49 14.28 -14.72
CA ASN A 322 -2.85 14.49 -15.19
C ASN A 322 -3.82 13.34 -14.80
N PHE A 323 -3.34 12.37 -14.03
CA PHE A 323 -4.12 11.22 -13.61
C PHE A 323 -3.74 10.74 -12.21
N ARG A 324 -4.74 10.25 -11.46
CA ARG A 324 -4.59 9.52 -10.19
C ARG A 324 -5.39 8.24 -10.28
N GLY A 325 -4.75 7.12 -9.94
CA GLY A 325 -5.34 5.80 -10.09
C GLY A 325 -4.35 4.83 -10.74
N VAL A 326 -4.87 3.88 -11.53
CA VAL A 326 -4.08 2.86 -12.21
C VAL A 326 -4.05 3.13 -13.71
N ALA A 327 -2.85 3.41 -14.24
CA ALA A 327 -2.63 3.47 -15.67
C ALA A 327 -2.24 2.07 -16.19
N ILE A 328 -2.88 1.64 -17.27
CA ILE A 328 -2.59 0.38 -17.95
C ILE A 328 -2.27 0.62 -19.42
N TYR A 329 -1.18 0.04 -19.90
CA TYR A 329 -0.71 0.21 -21.28
C TYR A 329 0.15 -0.96 -21.74
N ARG A 330 0.33 -1.07 -23.06
CA ARG A 330 1.29 -1.98 -23.67
C ARG A 330 2.63 -1.29 -23.83
N GLN A 331 3.71 -1.99 -23.47
CA GLN A 331 5.07 -1.58 -23.75
C GLN A 331 5.84 -2.78 -24.29
N ARG A 332 6.04 -2.82 -25.61
CA ARG A 332 6.62 -3.97 -26.31
C ARG A 332 5.79 -5.23 -26.01
N GLN A 333 6.42 -6.26 -25.45
CA GLN A 333 5.80 -7.56 -25.13
C GLN A 333 5.26 -7.61 -23.69
N GLU A 334 5.06 -6.46 -23.05
CA GLU A 334 4.56 -6.39 -21.67
C GLU A 334 3.31 -5.53 -21.59
N THR A 335 2.34 -6.00 -20.80
CA THR A 335 1.28 -5.16 -20.26
C THR A 335 1.78 -4.58 -18.94
N VAL A 336 1.85 -3.26 -18.85
CA VAL A 336 2.27 -2.54 -17.65
C VAL A 336 1.05 -1.98 -16.95
N VAL A 337 0.95 -2.25 -15.66
CA VAL A 337 -0.06 -1.73 -14.75
C VAL A 337 0.68 -0.93 -13.68
N VAL A 338 0.40 0.37 -13.57
CA VAL A 338 1.17 1.26 -12.69
C VAL A 338 0.28 2.28 -11.99
N SER A 339 0.61 2.54 -10.73
CA SER A 339 0.11 3.67 -9.97
C SER A 339 1.27 4.37 -9.26
N GLU A 340 1.19 5.69 -9.16
CA GLU A 340 2.03 6.46 -8.24
C GLU A 340 1.28 6.66 -6.93
N LEU A 341 1.96 6.45 -5.82
CA LEU A 341 1.42 6.56 -4.47
C LEU A 341 2.17 7.64 -3.71
N GLN A 342 1.58 8.15 -2.63
CA GLN A 342 2.28 8.98 -1.67
C GLN A 342 2.02 8.53 -0.23
N ALA A 343 3.03 8.72 0.62
CA ALA A 343 2.89 8.71 2.07
C ALA A 343 3.74 9.87 2.62
N GLY A 344 3.08 10.91 3.12
CA GLY A 344 3.75 12.16 3.47
C GLY A 344 4.60 12.74 2.33
N TRP A 345 5.91 12.83 2.54
CA TRP A 345 6.87 13.32 1.54
C TRP A 345 7.34 12.26 0.54
N TYR A 346 7.03 10.99 0.75
CA TYR A 346 7.42 9.94 -0.16
C TYR A 346 6.52 9.88 -1.39
N ARG A 347 7.11 9.45 -2.50
CA ARG A 347 6.43 9.03 -3.71
C ARG A 347 6.87 7.63 -4.06
N TYR A 348 5.91 6.73 -4.14
CA TYR A 348 6.16 5.33 -4.44
C TYR A 348 5.56 4.96 -5.79
N VAL A 349 6.20 4.04 -6.50
CA VAL A 349 5.71 3.53 -7.77
C VAL A 349 5.34 2.08 -7.60
N SER A 350 4.05 1.78 -7.52
CA SER A 350 3.52 0.42 -7.53
C SER A 350 3.30 -0.02 -8.98
N GLN A 351 4.23 -0.80 -9.54
CA GLN A 351 4.19 -1.23 -10.94
C GLN A 351 4.23 -2.75 -11.07
N TRP A 352 3.44 -3.29 -11.98
CA TRP A 352 3.44 -4.68 -12.36
C TRP A 352 3.57 -4.81 -13.87
N ARG A 353 4.45 -5.69 -14.34
CA ARG A 353 4.60 -5.98 -15.76
C ARG A 353 4.32 -7.44 -16.05
N PHE A 354 3.39 -7.68 -16.97
CA PHE A 354 2.98 -9.00 -17.41
C PHE A 354 3.48 -9.20 -18.84
N HIS A 355 4.53 -10.01 -19.00
CA HIS A 355 5.12 -10.29 -20.30
C HIS A 355 4.33 -11.38 -21.02
N ASP A 356 4.29 -11.32 -22.35
CA ASP A 356 3.59 -12.29 -23.19
C ASP A 356 4.10 -13.74 -23.04
N ASN A 357 5.30 -13.92 -22.47
CA ASN A 357 5.92 -15.22 -22.22
C ASN A 357 5.60 -15.79 -20.82
N GLY A 358 4.67 -15.16 -20.10
CA GLY A 358 4.25 -15.58 -18.77
C GLY A 358 5.06 -14.98 -17.62
N THR A 359 6.14 -14.24 -17.90
CA THR A 359 6.92 -13.59 -16.84
C THR A 359 6.13 -12.45 -16.21
N ILE A 360 6.08 -12.42 -14.88
CA ILE A 360 5.51 -11.33 -14.07
C ILE A 360 6.66 -10.60 -13.37
N ARG A 361 6.64 -9.26 -13.41
CA ARG A 361 7.63 -8.40 -12.77
C ARG A 361 6.93 -7.37 -11.87
N PRO A 362 6.70 -7.69 -10.59
CA PRO A 362 6.40 -6.68 -9.59
C PRO A 362 7.60 -5.76 -9.40
N ARG A 363 7.36 -4.45 -9.43
CA ARG A 363 8.37 -3.40 -9.31
C ARG A 363 7.86 -2.36 -8.33
N PHE A 364 8.71 -2.01 -7.37
CA PHE A 364 8.44 -0.95 -6.42
C PHE A 364 9.50 0.12 -6.57
N GLY A 365 9.06 1.34 -6.88
CA GLY A 365 9.94 2.48 -7.04
C GLY A 365 9.88 3.43 -5.86
N PHE A 366 11.01 4.08 -5.55
CA PHE A 366 11.15 5.01 -4.43
C PHE A 366 11.61 6.37 -4.92
N SER A 367 10.88 7.42 -4.54
CA SER A 367 11.28 8.82 -4.68
C SER A 367 10.69 9.64 -3.54
N ALA A 368 10.97 10.94 -3.53
CA ALA A 368 10.44 11.84 -2.52
C ALA A 368 10.35 13.28 -3.03
N VAL A 369 9.45 14.04 -2.41
CA VAL A 369 9.39 15.49 -2.52
C VAL A 369 10.19 16.16 -1.41
N GLN A 370 10.47 17.46 -1.59
CA GLN A 370 11.23 18.29 -0.66
C GLN A 370 10.76 18.16 0.79
N ASN A 371 11.60 17.55 1.63
CA ASN A 371 11.43 17.50 3.07
C ASN A 371 12.79 17.40 3.79
N ALA A 372 12.83 17.81 5.06
CA ALA A 372 14.05 17.74 5.88
C ALA A 372 14.46 16.30 6.20
N CYS A 373 13.50 15.42 6.45
CA CYS A 373 13.76 14.01 6.72
C CYS A 373 14.45 13.33 5.54
N VAL A 374 14.02 13.61 4.30
CA VAL A 374 14.58 13.02 3.06
C VAL A 374 16.10 13.22 2.94
N CYS A 375 16.67 14.26 3.56
CA CYS A 375 18.10 14.50 3.54
C CYS A 375 18.93 13.50 4.36
N ASN A 376 18.32 12.71 5.23
CA ASN A 376 19.02 11.75 6.08
C ASN A 376 19.01 10.38 5.41
N VAL A 377 20.06 9.59 5.61
CA VAL A 377 20.14 8.21 5.12
C VAL A 377 19.00 7.37 5.72
N HIS A 378 18.34 6.57 4.89
CA HIS A 378 17.24 5.72 5.30
C HIS A 378 17.07 4.48 4.42
N HIS A 379 16.38 3.49 4.96
CA HIS A 379 16.20 2.18 4.38
C HIS A 379 14.73 1.89 4.17
N HIS A 380 14.36 1.56 2.94
CA HIS A 380 13.02 1.12 2.54
C HIS A 380 12.96 -0.39 2.55
N HIS A 381 11.90 -0.97 3.12
CA HIS A 381 11.64 -2.40 3.14
C HIS A 381 10.21 -2.65 2.65
N VAL A 382 10.07 -3.10 1.41
CA VAL A 382 8.78 -3.46 0.79
C VAL A 382 8.60 -4.97 0.81
N TYR A 383 7.40 -5.43 1.17
CA TYR A 383 7.07 -6.85 1.25
C TYR A 383 5.88 -7.16 0.35
N TRP A 384 6.09 -8.03 -0.63
CA TRP A 384 5.04 -8.61 -1.45
C TRP A 384 4.51 -9.89 -0.80
N ARG A 385 3.20 -10.08 -0.89
CA ARG A 385 2.52 -11.35 -0.62
C ARG A 385 2.12 -11.96 -1.96
N PHE A 386 2.63 -13.15 -2.25
CA PHE A 386 2.27 -13.93 -3.43
C PHE A 386 1.54 -15.19 -3.01
N ASP A 387 0.25 -15.23 -3.29
CA ASP A 387 -0.60 -16.37 -3.00
C ASP A 387 -0.61 -17.30 -4.23
N PHE A 388 0.22 -18.35 -4.23
CA PHE A 388 0.48 -19.15 -5.42
C PHE A 388 -0.49 -20.33 -5.54
N ASP A 389 -1.31 -20.27 -6.59
CA ASP A 389 -2.25 -21.33 -6.96
C ASP A 389 -1.90 -21.84 -8.36
N ILE A 390 -0.79 -22.58 -8.47
CA ILE A 390 -0.30 -23.05 -9.78
C ILE A 390 -1.27 -24.10 -10.32
N GLY A 391 -2.17 -23.67 -11.20
CA GLY A 391 -3.31 -24.45 -11.69
C GLY A 391 -4.43 -24.61 -10.65
N THR A 392 -4.09 -24.90 -9.40
CA THR A 392 -5.00 -25.13 -8.26
C THR A 392 -4.39 -24.61 -6.96
N ALA A 393 -5.23 -24.35 -5.95
CA ALA A 393 -4.79 -24.07 -4.58
C ALA A 393 -4.06 -25.28 -3.94
N GLU A 394 -4.45 -26.50 -4.29
CA GLU A 394 -3.80 -27.71 -3.79
C GLU A 394 -2.57 -28.13 -4.60
N ASN A 395 -1.79 -29.09 -4.07
CA ASN A 395 -0.67 -29.75 -4.74
C ASN A 395 0.55 -28.85 -5.01
N ASN A 396 0.61 -27.65 -4.43
CA ASN A 396 1.76 -26.77 -4.56
C ASN A 396 2.93 -27.25 -3.67
N VAL A 397 4.14 -27.16 -4.22
CA VAL A 397 5.39 -27.51 -3.55
C VAL A 397 6.39 -26.39 -3.79
N VAL A 398 7.03 -25.95 -2.71
CA VAL A 398 8.08 -24.91 -2.77
C VAL A 398 9.46 -25.55 -2.67
N ARG A 399 10.33 -25.20 -3.62
CA ARG A 399 11.73 -25.64 -3.68
C ARG A 399 12.66 -24.44 -3.65
N GLU A 400 13.78 -24.58 -2.97
CA GLU A 400 14.86 -23.59 -2.93
C GLU A 400 16.06 -24.11 -3.72
N PHE A 401 16.60 -23.27 -4.59
CA PHE A 401 17.85 -23.52 -5.30
C PHE A 401 19.01 -22.82 -4.59
N ASN A 402 20.15 -23.48 -4.48
CA ASN A 402 21.43 -22.88 -4.10
C ASN A 402 22.56 -23.46 -4.97
N SER A 403 23.56 -22.66 -5.30
CA SER A 403 24.77 -23.05 -6.02
C SER A 403 25.99 -22.38 -5.37
N PRO A 404 26.92 -23.12 -4.74
CA PRO A 404 26.95 -24.59 -4.61
C PRO A 404 25.77 -25.18 -3.80
N PRO A 405 25.49 -26.48 -3.92
CA PRO A 405 24.37 -27.11 -3.22
C PRO A 405 24.61 -27.13 -1.70
N ILE A 406 23.60 -26.74 -0.93
CA ILE A 406 23.63 -26.84 0.54
C ILE A 406 23.44 -28.31 0.99
N PHE A 407 22.67 -29.09 0.21
CA PHE A 407 22.46 -30.51 0.41
C PHE A 407 22.91 -31.29 -0.83
N PRO A 408 24.21 -31.59 -0.98
CA PRO A 408 24.72 -32.31 -2.14
C PRO A 408 23.99 -33.66 -2.35
N PRO A 409 23.84 -34.11 -3.62
CA PRO A 409 24.39 -33.52 -4.84
C PRO A 409 23.45 -32.53 -5.55
N ASP A 410 22.21 -32.33 -5.10
CA ASP A 410 21.23 -31.50 -5.79
C ASP A 410 21.31 -30.04 -5.33
N ASN A 411 21.24 -29.11 -6.28
CA ASN A 411 21.13 -27.69 -6.00
C ASN A 411 19.72 -27.32 -5.49
N TRP A 412 18.73 -28.18 -5.71
CA TRP A 412 17.36 -27.97 -5.26
C TRP A 412 17.03 -28.74 -3.99
N HIS A 413 16.35 -28.06 -3.07
CA HIS A 413 15.83 -28.63 -1.84
C HIS A 413 14.34 -28.29 -1.68
N THR A 414 13.53 -29.27 -1.32
CA THR A 414 12.08 -29.10 -1.12
C THR A 414 11.75 -28.73 0.32
N HIS A 415 10.93 -27.72 0.52
CA HIS A 415 10.40 -27.38 1.84
C HIS A 415 9.20 -28.26 2.18
N ASN A 416 9.21 -28.87 3.36
CA ASN A 416 8.10 -29.67 3.88
C ASN A 416 7.22 -28.90 4.86
N PHE A 417 7.82 -27.95 5.57
CA PHE A 417 7.19 -27.10 6.57
C PHE A 417 7.47 -25.64 6.25
N GLU A 418 6.70 -24.77 6.89
CA GLU A 418 6.90 -23.33 6.83
C GLU A 418 8.35 -22.93 7.12
N ALA A 419 8.79 -21.85 6.47
CA ALA A 419 10.17 -21.45 6.54
C ALA A 419 10.36 -19.95 6.34
N THR A 420 11.33 -19.40 7.07
CA THR A 420 11.87 -18.07 6.84
C THR A 420 13.28 -18.19 6.27
N ARG A 421 13.63 -17.31 5.33
CA ARG A 421 14.91 -17.33 4.62
C ARG A 421 15.46 -15.92 4.43
N ARG A 422 16.78 -15.81 4.51
CA ARG A 422 17.52 -14.67 3.96
C ARG A 422 17.95 -14.94 2.53
N ARG A 423 18.04 -13.88 1.72
CA ARG A 423 18.64 -13.89 0.40
C ARG A 423 20.13 -14.20 0.55
N ARG A 424 20.66 -14.98 -0.38
CA ARG A 424 22.07 -15.38 -0.43
C ARG A 424 22.57 -15.26 -1.85
N PRO A 425 22.95 -14.03 -2.29
CA PRO A 425 23.47 -13.81 -3.64
C PRO A 425 24.71 -14.66 -3.93
N ASP A 426 25.54 -14.88 -2.91
CA ASP A 426 26.72 -15.77 -2.95
C ASP A 426 26.37 -17.23 -3.28
N LEU A 427 25.14 -17.66 -3.02
CA LEU A 427 24.62 -18.99 -3.37
C LEU A 427 23.67 -18.97 -4.56
N SER A 428 23.52 -17.84 -5.26
CA SER A 428 22.51 -17.67 -6.32
C SER A 428 21.11 -18.14 -5.89
N ARG A 429 20.77 -17.90 -4.61
CA ARG A 429 19.55 -18.45 -3.99
C ARG A 429 18.29 -17.92 -4.69
N ARG A 430 17.39 -18.84 -5.03
CA ARG A 430 16.08 -18.54 -5.62
C ARG A 430 15.07 -19.64 -5.28
N TRP A 431 13.80 -19.40 -5.53
CA TRP A 431 12.74 -20.36 -5.21
C TRP A 431 11.93 -20.76 -6.44
N GLN A 432 11.25 -21.89 -6.35
CA GLN A 432 10.31 -22.38 -7.34
C GLN A 432 9.07 -22.87 -6.62
N VAL A 433 7.91 -22.40 -7.05
CA VAL A 433 6.61 -22.97 -6.66
C VAL A 433 6.11 -23.80 -7.82
N ARG A 434 5.79 -25.07 -7.56
CA ARG A 434 5.43 -26.05 -8.57
C ARG A 434 4.20 -26.83 -8.14
N ASN A 435 3.29 -27.09 -9.08
CA ASN A 435 2.24 -28.09 -8.90
C ASN A 435 2.83 -29.50 -9.08
N SER A 436 2.69 -30.35 -8.06
CA SER A 436 3.28 -31.69 -8.07
C SER A 436 2.58 -32.67 -9.01
N GLN A 437 1.31 -32.43 -9.37
CA GLN A 437 0.52 -33.28 -10.27
C GLN A 437 0.74 -32.94 -11.73
N THR A 438 0.76 -31.64 -12.09
CA THR A 438 0.91 -31.20 -13.49
C THR A 438 2.37 -31.00 -13.89
N GLY A 439 3.23 -30.67 -12.94
CA GLY A 439 4.60 -30.26 -13.21
C GLY A 439 4.76 -28.77 -13.54
N ASP A 440 3.66 -28.03 -13.68
CA ASP A 440 3.68 -26.60 -13.94
C ASP A 440 4.38 -25.86 -12.80
N ALA A 441 5.22 -24.87 -13.11
CA ALA A 441 5.91 -24.12 -12.07
C ALA A 441 6.18 -22.67 -12.42
N TYR A 442 6.44 -21.87 -11.38
CA TYR A 442 7.00 -20.53 -11.46
C TYR A 442 8.25 -20.43 -10.59
N ASN A 443 9.32 -19.87 -11.15
CA ASN A 443 10.51 -19.48 -10.40
C ASN A 443 10.33 -18.07 -9.85
N LEU A 444 10.58 -17.89 -8.56
CA LEU A 444 10.76 -16.60 -7.92
C LEU A 444 12.25 -16.30 -7.86
N ILE A 445 12.67 -15.30 -8.63
CA ILE A 445 14.08 -14.92 -8.82
C ILE A 445 14.28 -13.54 -8.21
N PRO A 446 15.15 -13.38 -7.21
CA PRO A 446 15.48 -12.06 -6.68
C PRO A 446 15.95 -11.06 -7.75
N GLY A 447 15.55 -9.80 -7.58
CA GLY A 447 16.11 -8.70 -8.35
C GLY A 447 17.59 -8.47 -7.99
N PRO A 448 18.42 -8.00 -8.93
CA PRO A 448 19.83 -7.71 -8.67
C PRO A 448 20.03 -6.56 -7.67
N GLU A 449 19.07 -5.62 -7.64
CA GLU A 449 19.09 -4.45 -6.76
C GLU A 449 18.29 -4.68 -5.48
N ASP A 450 17.78 -5.90 -5.25
CA ASP A 450 17.07 -6.20 -4.02
C ASP A 450 18.13 -6.42 -2.92
N GLY A 451 18.29 -5.45 -2.03
CA GLY A 451 19.19 -5.53 -0.87
C GLY A 451 18.72 -6.58 0.14
N VAL A 452 19.65 -7.10 0.96
CA VAL A 452 19.41 -8.20 1.91
C VAL A 452 18.89 -7.66 3.25
N ALA A 453 18.00 -8.41 3.90
CA ALA A 453 17.43 -8.03 5.19
C ALA A 453 18.50 -7.78 6.26
N ASP A 454 18.33 -6.69 7.00
CA ASP A 454 19.04 -6.35 8.24
C ASP A 454 18.20 -6.77 9.46
N ASP A 455 18.48 -6.19 10.63
CA ASP A 455 17.77 -6.51 11.88
C ASP A 455 16.33 -5.96 11.88
N PHE A 456 16.08 -4.85 11.19
CA PHE A 456 14.79 -4.20 11.10
C PHE A 456 13.91 -4.83 10.00
N GLY A 457 14.50 -5.15 8.85
CA GLY A 457 13.88 -5.89 7.75
C GLY A 457 13.63 -7.37 8.05
N ARG A 458 14.24 -7.90 9.12
CA ARG A 458 14.09 -9.26 9.68
C ARG A 458 14.57 -10.39 8.76
N ALA A 459 13.95 -10.57 7.60
CA ALA A 459 14.26 -11.60 6.61
C ALA A 459 13.79 -11.20 5.20
N ASP A 460 14.14 -12.01 4.19
CA ASP A 460 13.87 -11.70 2.78
C ASP A 460 12.71 -12.52 2.20
N VAL A 461 12.46 -13.73 2.71
CA VAL A 461 11.41 -14.62 2.22
C VAL A 461 10.77 -15.40 3.36
N TRP A 462 9.44 -15.52 3.32
CA TRP A 462 8.67 -16.46 4.13
C TRP A 462 7.86 -17.36 3.22
N ILE A 463 7.87 -18.65 3.52
CA ILE A 463 7.11 -19.68 2.83
C ILE A 463 6.15 -20.22 3.86
N LEU A 464 4.87 -19.91 3.70
CA LEU A 464 3.83 -20.14 4.69
C LEU A 464 2.73 -21.02 4.10
N ARG A 465 1.99 -21.69 4.98
CA ARG A 465 0.71 -22.27 4.59
C ARG A 465 -0.30 -21.14 4.39
N PHE A 466 -1.19 -21.27 3.41
CA PHE A 466 -2.29 -20.32 3.30
C PHE A 466 -3.20 -20.41 4.53
N ASN A 467 -3.41 -19.27 5.17
CA ASN A 467 -4.44 -19.05 6.18
C ASN A 467 -5.24 -17.81 5.82
N GLU A 468 -6.57 -17.91 5.96
CA GLU A 468 -7.47 -16.80 5.69
C GLU A 468 -7.23 -15.67 6.69
N GLY A 469 -7.15 -14.43 6.20
CA GLY A 469 -6.90 -13.25 7.03
C GLY A 469 -5.42 -12.89 7.23
N GLU A 470 -4.46 -13.74 6.84
CA GLU A 470 -3.02 -13.42 6.82
C GLU A 470 -2.66 -12.58 5.57
N VAL A 471 -3.39 -11.49 5.39
CA VAL A 471 -3.24 -10.54 4.27
C VAL A 471 -2.10 -9.55 4.55
N ASP A 472 -1.89 -9.19 5.81
CA ASP A 472 -0.76 -8.42 6.32
C ASP A 472 -0.46 -8.80 7.77
N ASP A 473 0.55 -8.18 8.38
CA ASP A 473 0.90 -8.40 9.79
C ASP A 473 0.02 -7.61 10.77
N GLY A 474 -1.02 -6.91 10.33
CA GLY A 474 -1.91 -6.13 11.18
C GLY A 474 -1.19 -5.09 12.06
N ILE A 475 0.02 -4.65 11.68
CA ILE A 475 0.79 -3.63 12.40
C ILE A 475 0.65 -2.28 11.68
N SER A 476 0.54 -1.22 12.47
CA SER A 476 0.67 0.16 11.99
C SER A 476 1.68 0.94 12.82
N ALA A 477 2.47 1.79 12.15
CA ALA A 477 3.42 2.72 12.79
C ALA A 477 2.80 4.10 13.07
N ALA A 478 1.62 4.39 12.51
CA ALA A 478 0.81 5.38 13.18
C ALA A 478 0.47 4.75 14.55
N PRO A 479 0.66 5.46 15.67
CA PRO A 479 0.49 5.06 17.08
C PRO A 479 -0.67 4.15 17.51
N SER A 480 -1.52 3.72 16.59
CA SER A 480 -2.95 3.86 16.80
C SER A 480 -3.83 3.30 15.68
N GLN A 481 -3.38 2.55 14.68
CA GLN A 481 -4.37 1.89 13.81
C GLN A 481 -4.72 0.47 14.27
N THR A 482 -3.88 -0.14 15.10
CA THR A 482 -4.02 -1.53 15.56
C THR A 482 -3.42 -1.67 16.95
N GLU A 483 -4.09 -2.41 17.82
CA GLU A 483 -3.60 -2.72 19.18
C GLU A 483 -2.79 -4.04 19.17
N PRO A 484 -1.62 -4.11 19.83
CA PRO A 484 -0.91 -3.02 20.51
C PRO A 484 -0.09 -2.15 19.52
N SER A 485 0.06 -0.86 19.84
CA SER A 485 1.03 0.00 19.15
C SER A 485 2.44 -0.58 19.30
N GLN A 486 3.13 -0.77 18.18
CA GLN A 486 4.51 -1.26 18.21
C GLN A 486 5.45 -0.10 17.88
N PRO A 487 6.08 0.55 18.87
CA PRO A 487 7.12 1.52 18.59
C PRO A 487 8.19 0.86 17.72
N ASN A 488 8.53 1.55 16.63
CA ASN A 488 9.38 1.11 15.53
C ASN A 488 8.75 0.23 14.42
N ALA A 489 7.60 -0.40 14.66
CA ALA A 489 6.78 -1.16 13.70
C ALA A 489 7.53 -1.96 12.59
N PRO A 490 8.55 -2.78 12.91
CA PRO A 490 9.16 -3.67 11.91
C PRO A 490 8.13 -4.68 11.41
N ALA A 491 8.38 -5.30 10.24
CA ALA A 491 7.48 -6.31 9.71
C ALA A 491 7.48 -7.56 10.61
N ASP A 492 6.31 -8.08 10.97
CA ASP A 492 6.18 -9.26 11.84
C ASP A 492 5.55 -10.46 11.14
N ILE A 493 5.87 -10.65 9.86
CA ILE A 493 5.44 -11.82 9.07
C ILE A 493 5.89 -13.14 9.73
N GLY A 494 6.98 -13.10 10.50
CA GLY A 494 7.49 -14.26 11.23
C GLY A 494 6.49 -14.87 12.22
N ARG A 495 5.51 -14.10 12.72
CA ARG A 495 4.47 -14.61 13.63
C ARG A 495 3.55 -15.66 13.01
N PHE A 496 3.43 -15.67 11.68
CA PHE A 496 2.61 -16.62 10.95
C PHE A 496 3.30 -17.98 10.79
N ASN A 497 4.64 -18.03 10.91
CA ASN A 497 5.37 -19.29 10.87
C ASN A 497 5.17 -20.05 12.18
N ASN A 498 4.22 -20.97 12.19
CA ASN A 498 3.82 -21.78 13.33
C ASN A 498 4.25 -23.26 13.17
N GLY A 499 4.95 -23.58 12.07
CA GLY A 499 5.49 -24.91 11.80
C GLY A 499 4.56 -25.82 11.00
N GLU A 500 3.55 -25.26 10.33
CA GLU A 500 2.62 -26.02 9.51
C GLU A 500 3.29 -26.74 8.34
N ALA A 501 2.69 -27.84 7.90
CA ALA A 501 3.12 -28.54 6.70
C ALA A 501 2.67 -27.77 5.46
N ILE A 502 3.57 -27.60 4.48
CA ILE A 502 3.30 -26.85 3.25
C ILE A 502 3.43 -27.68 1.97
N ARG A 503 3.91 -28.92 2.07
CA ARG A 503 4.09 -29.77 0.90
C ARG A 503 2.74 -30.26 0.37
N ASN A 504 2.49 -30.03 -0.92
CA ASN A 504 1.23 -30.32 -1.60
C ASN A 504 0.03 -29.59 -0.97
N GLN A 505 0.26 -28.46 -0.34
CA GLN A 505 -0.77 -27.62 0.27
C GLN A 505 -0.95 -26.34 -0.55
N ASP A 506 -1.91 -25.54 -0.11
CA ASP A 506 -2.01 -24.14 -0.48
C ASP A 506 -0.91 -23.32 0.22
N VAL A 507 -0.18 -22.51 -0.54
CA VAL A 507 1.06 -21.87 -0.09
C VAL A 507 1.11 -20.39 -0.45
N VAL A 508 1.53 -19.60 0.53
CA VAL A 508 1.79 -18.16 0.36
C VAL A 508 3.30 -17.95 0.48
N VAL A 509 3.85 -17.20 -0.47
CA VAL A 509 5.25 -16.76 -0.43
C VAL A 509 5.30 -15.27 -0.23
N TRP A 510 5.82 -14.84 0.91
CA TRP A 510 6.19 -13.46 1.15
C TRP A 510 7.60 -13.21 0.64
N TYR A 511 7.81 -12.08 -0.05
CA TYR A 511 9.11 -11.66 -0.57
C TYR A 511 9.37 -10.21 -0.20
N ALA A 512 10.52 -9.93 0.40
CA ALA A 512 10.96 -8.59 0.73
C ALA A 512 12.07 -8.11 -0.21
N ALA A 513 12.03 -6.83 -0.57
CA ALA A 513 13.19 -6.14 -1.11
C ALA A 513 13.55 -4.95 -0.22
N HIS A 514 14.86 -4.70 -0.11
CA HIS A 514 15.42 -3.67 0.76
C HIS A 514 16.27 -2.71 -0.06
N PHE A 515 16.11 -1.41 0.17
CA PHE A 515 16.83 -0.37 -0.56
C PHE A 515 17.30 0.71 0.42
N THR A 516 18.59 1.05 0.38
CA THR A 516 19.17 2.15 1.15
C THR A 516 19.22 3.38 0.27
N HIS A 517 18.60 4.46 0.71
CA HIS A 517 18.66 5.74 0.05
C HIS A 517 19.64 6.67 0.78
N ASP A 518 20.72 7.01 0.09
CA ASP A 518 21.65 8.07 0.47
C ASP A 518 21.66 9.15 -0.61
N VAL A 519 21.03 10.29 -0.29
CA VAL A 519 20.93 11.45 -1.21
C VAL A 519 22.29 12.09 -1.53
N HIS A 520 23.35 11.72 -0.83
CA HIS A 520 24.70 12.20 -1.08
C HIS A 520 25.47 11.32 -2.07
N GLU A 521 25.01 10.10 -2.33
CA GLU A 521 25.70 9.12 -3.17
C GLU A 521 24.91 8.73 -4.44
N GLU A 522 23.57 8.82 -4.44
CA GLU A 522 22.72 8.37 -5.55
C GLU A 522 21.73 9.43 -6.07
N GLU A 523 21.29 9.28 -7.34
CA GLU A 523 20.16 10.05 -7.88
C GLU A 523 18.82 9.60 -7.26
N VAL A 524 17.83 10.49 -7.26
CA VAL A 524 16.58 10.49 -6.44
C VAL A 524 15.56 9.38 -6.82
N GLY A 525 15.98 8.30 -7.49
CA GLY A 525 15.06 7.30 -8.02
C GLY A 525 15.66 5.90 -8.12
N HIS A 526 15.06 4.94 -7.41
CA HIS A 526 15.44 3.53 -7.44
C HIS A 526 14.22 2.63 -7.62
N ILE A 527 14.41 1.45 -8.24
CA ILE A 527 13.38 0.42 -8.40
C ILE A 527 13.91 -0.95 -7.97
N VAL A 528 13.17 -1.60 -7.08
CA VAL A 528 13.40 -2.98 -6.65
C VAL A 528 12.29 -3.92 -7.12
N GLY A 529 12.53 -5.22 -7.06
CA GLY A 529 11.49 -6.24 -7.12
C GLY A 529 11.88 -7.51 -7.87
N PRO A 530 11.28 -8.66 -7.49
CA PRO A 530 11.65 -9.95 -8.02
C PRO A 530 11.15 -10.17 -9.46
N VAL A 531 11.56 -11.28 -10.06
CA VAL A 531 10.99 -11.78 -11.31
C VAL A 531 10.32 -13.12 -11.03
N LEU A 532 9.02 -13.22 -11.36
CA LEU A 532 8.29 -14.48 -11.38
C LEU A 532 8.28 -15.00 -12.81
N ARG A 533 8.94 -16.14 -13.06
CA ARG A 533 9.10 -16.67 -14.42
C ARG A 533 8.52 -18.08 -14.51
N PRO A 534 7.66 -18.38 -15.50
CA PRO A 534 7.18 -19.74 -15.69
C PRO A 534 8.36 -20.67 -15.98
N ALA A 535 8.27 -21.87 -15.44
CA ALA A 535 9.24 -22.94 -15.63
C ALA A 535 8.45 -24.23 -15.80
N GLN A 536 8.39 -24.76 -17.03
CA GLN A 536 7.46 -25.83 -17.40
C GLN A 536 6.01 -25.30 -17.27
N TRP A 537 5.38 -24.89 -18.38
CA TRP A 537 4.03 -24.31 -18.42
C TRP A 537 3.27 -24.75 -19.66
#